data_AF-A0A1F7WEN5-F1
#
_entry.id   AF-A0A1F7WEN5-F1
#
_cell.length_a   1.000
_cell.length_b   1.000
_cell.length_c   1.000
_cell.angle_alpha   90.00
_cell.angle_beta   90.00
_cell.angle_gamma   90.00
#
_symmetry.space_group_name_H-M   'P 1'
#
loop_
_entity.id
_entity.type
_entity.pdbx_description
1 polymer ?
#
loop_
_entity_poly.entity_id
_entity_poly.type
_entity_poly.pdbx_seq_one_letter_code
_entity_poly.pdbx_strand_id
1 'polypeptide(L)'
;MAKDKQKKFITLVDRSALRQPEKDELKRQVEESGVTPEMWHRFDELLVVAFEDRQKALNEYRLLLDNEVVKYTSVYERKKKVIDQKMRTALARLNDNDRSEHDRLWNEYHERIRKLQEKLLVDMKETSRTTLLKSVSVIP
;
A
#
# COMPACT_ATOMS: atom_id res chain seq x y z
N MET A 1 3.26 -46.25 -3.95
CA MET A 1 3.93 -45.21 -4.77
C MET A 1 2.97 -44.22 -5.42
N ALA A 2 1.93 -44.65 -6.15
CA ALA A 2 0.98 -43.71 -6.80
C ALA A 2 0.18 -42.84 -5.81
N LYS A 3 -0.32 -43.43 -4.71
CA LYS A 3 -1.04 -42.70 -3.65
C LYS A 3 -0.20 -41.62 -2.95
N ASP A 4 1.10 -41.84 -2.76
CA ASP A 4 2.00 -40.83 -2.19
C ASP A 4 2.25 -39.67 -3.14
N LYS A 5 2.39 -39.95 -4.44
CA LYS A 5 2.54 -38.90 -5.47
C LYS A 5 1.30 -38.02 -5.54
N GLN A 6 0.11 -38.63 -5.49
CA GLN A 6 -1.17 -37.94 -5.44
C GLN A 6 -1.29 -37.04 -4.21
N LYS A 7 -1.01 -37.58 -3.02
CA LYS A 7 -1.05 -36.83 -1.76
C LYS A 7 -0.08 -35.64 -1.78
N LYS A 8 1.13 -35.83 -2.31
CA LYS A 8 2.12 -34.76 -2.44
C LYS A 8 1.66 -33.65 -3.39
N PHE A 9 1.10 -34.00 -4.54
CA PHE A 9 0.58 -33.03 -5.51
C PHE A 9 -0.56 -32.19 -4.90
N ILE A 10 -1.56 -32.84 -4.30
CA ILE A 10 -2.69 -32.16 -3.66
C ILE A 10 -2.20 -31.21 -2.56
N THR A 11 -1.21 -31.63 -1.75
CA THR A 11 -0.61 -30.77 -0.72
C THR A 11 0.04 -29.50 -1.30
N LEU A 12 0.66 -29.59 -2.48
CA LEU A 12 1.25 -28.43 -3.15
C LEU A 12 0.18 -27.52 -3.72
N VAL A 13 -0.87 -28.08 -4.32
CA VAL A 13 -2.04 -27.32 -4.79
C VAL A 13 -2.69 -26.58 -3.63
N ASP A 14 -2.89 -27.23 -2.48
CA ASP A 14 -3.48 -26.60 -1.29
C ASP A 14 -2.68 -25.38 -0.81
N ARG A 15 -1.36 -25.53 -0.76
CA ARG A 15 -0.42 -24.49 -0.30
C ARG A 15 -0.11 -23.43 -1.35
N SER A 16 -0.56 -23.62 -2.59
CA SER A 16 -0.29 -22.69 -3.68
C SER A 16 -1.05 -21.37 -3.52
N ALA A 17 -0.60 -20.36 -4.26
CA ALA A 17 -1.27 -19.06 -4.36
C ALA A 17 -2.43 -19.04 -5.37
N LEU A 18 -2.84 -20.21 -5.89
CA LEU A 18 -3.97 -20.31 -6.82
C LEU A 18 -5.30 -19.97 -6.15
N ARG A 19 -6.29 -19.58 -6.95
CA ARG A 19 -7.65 -19.33 -6.46
C ARG A 19 -8.33 -20.64 -6.12
N GLN A 20 -9.29 -20.60 -5.19
CA GLN A 20 -10.00 -21.81 -4.76
C GLN A 20 -10.62 -22.61 -5.92
N PRO A 21 -11.26 -22.00 -6.94
CA PRO A 21 -11.81 -22.76 -8.08
C PRO A 21 -10.73 -23.50 -8.89
N GLU A 22 -9.54 -22.93 -9.04
CA GLU A 22 -8.42 -23.54 -9.76
C GLU A 22 -7.84 -24.71 -8.97
N LYS A 23 -7.76 -24.57 -7.64
CA LYS A 23 -7.35 -25.64 -6.73
C LYS A 23 -8.32 -26.81 -6.79
N ASP A 24 -9.62 -26.52 -6.74
CA ASP A 24 -10.67 -27.54 -6.75
C ASP A 24 -10.69 -28.30 -8.09
N GLU A 25 -10.50 -27.59 -9.21
CA GLU A 25 -10.39 -28.20 -10.54
C GLU A 25 -9.19 -29.15 -10.65
N LEU A 26 -8.00 -28.71 -10.20
CA LEU A 26 -6.80 -29.55 -10.23
C LEU A 26 -6.94 -30.79 -9.35
N LYS A 27 -7.57 -30.68 -8.18
CA LYS A 27 -7.83 -31.83 -7.30
C LYS A 27 -8.79 -32.82 -7.95
N ARG A 28 -9.89 -32.33 -8.56
CA ARG A 28 -10.86 -33.16 -9.27
C ARG A 28 -10.20 -33.94 -10.40
N GLN A 29 -9.41 -33.27 -11.23
CA GLN A 29 -8.69 -33.92 -12.33
C GLN A 29 -7.69 -34.99 -11.84
N VAL A 30 -7.02 -34.74 -10.71
CA VAL A 30 -6.13 -35.73 -10.08
C VAL A 30 -6.89 -36.91 -9.46
N GLU A 31 -8.10 -36.70 -8.94
CA GLU A 31 -8.97 -37.78 -8.45
C GLU A 31 -9.48 -38.67 -9.60
N GLU A 32 -9.80 -38.07 -10.75
CA GLU A 32 -10.32 -38.78 -11.94
C GLU A 32 -9.23 -39.53 -12.71
N SER A 33 -8.07 -38.89 -12.93
CA SER A 33 -7.06 -39.36 -13.88
C SER A 33 -5.72 -39.73 -13.22
N GLY A 34 -5.57 -39.49 -11.92
CA GLY A 34 -4.28 -39.60 -11.23
C GLY A 34 -3.34 -38.43 -11.56
N VAL A 35 -2.10 -38.52 -11.09
CA VAL A 35 -1.08 -37.49 -11.34
C VAL A 35 -0.31 -37.81 -12.63
N THR A 36 -0.47 -36.96 -13.64
CA THR A 36 0.25 -37.05 -14.91
C THR A 36 1.26 -35.90 -15.08
N PRO A 37 2.24 -35.99 -16.00
CA PRO A 37 3.14 -34.88 -16.32
C PRO A 37 2.40 -33.61 -16.76
N GLU A 38 1.31 -33.77 -17.53
CA GLU A 38 0.48 -32.65 -18.01
C GLU A 38 -0.17 -31.90 -16.85
N MET A 39 -0.57 -32.61 -15.78
CA MET A 39 -1.09 -31.98 -14.57
C MET A 39 -0.06 -31.11 -13.85
N TRP A 40 1.22 -31.51 -13.86
CA TRP A 40 2.31 -30.69 -13.33
C TRP A 40 2.54 -29.44 -14.18
N HIS A 41 2.58 -29.60 -15.51
CA HIS A 41 2.71 -28.46 -16.42
C HIS A 41 1.56 -27.47 -16.25
N ARG A 42 0.32 -27.97 -16.15
CA ARG A 42 -0.84 -27.11 -15.94
C ARG A 42 -0.79 -26.38 -14.60
N PHE A 43 -0.35 -27.06 -13.54
CA PHE A 43 -0.16 -26.44 -12.23
C PHE A 43 0.90 -25.33 -12.29
N ASP A 44 2.02 -25.56 -12.97
CA ASP A 44 3.07 -24.56 -13.15
C ASP A 44 2.59 -23.35 -13.97
N GLU A 45 1.86 -23.56 -15.06
CA GLU A 45 1.25 -22.48 -15.84
C GLU A 45 0.33 -21.60 -14.99
N LEU A 46 -0.55 -22.22 -14.21
CA LEU A 46 -1.46 -21.51 -13.33
C LEU A 46 -0.71 -20.73 -12.24
N LEU A 47 0.37 -21.30 -11.71
CA LEU A 47 1.23 -20.60 -10.75
C LEU A 47 1.86 -19.35 -11.37
N VAL A 48 2.40 -19.45 -12.58
CA VAL A 48 2.99 -18.30 -13.29
C VAL A 48 1.96 -17.18 -13.44
N VAL A 49 0.76 -17.50 -13.94
CA VAL A 49 -0.32 -16.52 -14.09
C VAL A 49 -0.70 -15.90 -12.74
N ALA A 50 -0.85 -16.71 -11.68
CA ALA A 50 -1.18 -16.20 -10.35
C ALA A 50 -0.09 -15.28 -9.78
N PHE A 51 1.19 -15.56 -10.06
CA PHE A 51 2.30 -14.68 -9.67
C PHE A 51 2.30 -13.37 -10.46
N GLU A 52 2.04 -13.41 -11.76
CA GLU A 52 1.95 -12.22 -12.60
C GLU A 52 0.79 -11.31 -12.16
N ASP A 53 -0.39 -11.89 -11.93
CA ASP A 53 -1.56 -11.18 -11.41
C ASP A 53 -1.25 -10.51 -10.06
N ARG A 54 -0.61 -11.25 -9.15
CA ARG A 54 -0.20 -10.71 -7.84
C ARG A 54 0.82 -9.60 -7.97
N GLN A 55 1.80 -9.74 -8.87
CA GLN A 55 2.81 -8.71 -9.12
C GLN A 55 2.17 -7.44 -9.69
N LYS A 56 1.21 -7.58 -10.61
CA LYS A 56 0.45 -6.48 -11.17
C LYS A 56 -0.35 -5.75 -10.09
N ALA A 57 -1.08 -6.48 -9.25
CA ALA A 57 -1.83 -5.90 -8.14
C ALA A 57 -0.91 -5.18 -7.14
N LEU A 58 0.27 -5.71 -6.84
CA LEU A 58 1.28 -5.05 -6.00
C LEU A 58 1.81 -3.76 -6.62
N ASN A 59 2.02 -3.74 -7.93
CA ASN A 59 2.48 -2.54 -8.64
C ASN A 59 1.40 -1.45 -8.64
N GLU A 60 0.14 -1.82 -8.89
CA GLU A 60 -1.01 -0.91 -8.80
C GLU A 60 -1.15 -0.34 -7.38
N TYR A 61 -0.99 -1.20 -6.36
CA TYR A 61 -0.99 -0.80 -4.96
C TYR A 61 0.12 0.23 -4.65
N ARG A 62 1.35 -0.01 -5.11
CA ARG A 62 2.47 0.93 -4.93
C ARG A 62 2.19 2.27 -5.60
N LEU A 63 1.68 2.26 -6.83
CA LEU A 63 1.34 3.49 -7.55
C LEU A 63 0.28 4.32 -6.81
N LEU A 64 -0.72 3.67 -6.22
CA LEU A 64 -1.74 4.36 -5.42
C LEU A 64 -1.14 5.00 -4.16
N LEU A 65 -0.24 4.31 -3.46
CA LEU A 65 0.47 4.85 -2.31
C LEU A 65 1.33 6.06 -2.70
N ASP A 66 2.12 5.94 -3.76
CA ASP A 66 2.98 7.03 -4.24
C ASP A 66 2.15 8.27 -4.62
N ASN A 67 1.01 8.06 -5.28
CA ASN A 67 0.09 9.15 -5.63
C ASN A 67 -0.51 9.85 -4.39
N GLU A 68 -0.91 9.09 -3.37
CA GLU A 68 -1.38 9.69 -2.12
C GLU A 68 -0.25 10.45 -1.40
N VAL A 69 0.97 9.91 -1.34
CA VAL A 69 2.13 10.62 -0.77
C VAL A 69 2.37 11.93 -1.51
N VAL A 70 2.41 11.93 -2.85
CA VAL A 70 2.61 13.13 -3.67
C VAL A 70 1.52 14.17 -3.41
N LYS A 71 0.26 13.74 -3.34
CA LYS A 71 -0.89 14.60 -3.04
C LYS A 71 -0.76 15.26 -1.66
N TYR A 72 -0.47 14.49 -0.62
CA TYR A 72 -0.35 15.04 0.74
C TYR A 72 0.90 15.92 0.91
N THR A 73 2.01 15.59 0.27
CA THR A 73 3.20 16.47 0.19
C THR A 73 2.86 17.80 -0.49
N SER A 74 2.15 17.76 -1.62
CA SER A 74 1.73 18.98 -2.32
C SER A 74 0.79 19.85 -1.47
N VAL A 75 -0.12 19.23 -0.72
CA VAL A 75 -1.00 19.92 0.23
C VAL A 75 -0.21 20.54 1.38
N TYR A 76 0.77 19.81 1.92
CA TYR A 76 1.68 20.30 2.95
C TYR A 76 2.43 21.55 2.46
N GLU A 77 3.10 21.47 1.31
CA GLU A 77 3.88 22.58 0.76
C GLU A 77 3.03 23.83 0.53
N ARG A 78 1.82 23.66 -0.04
CA ARG A 78 0.88 24.77 -0.26
C ARG A 78 0.48 25.45 1.04
N LYS A 79 0.11 24.66 2.06
CA LYS A 79 -0.31 25.19 3.37
C LYS A 79 0.88 25.78 4.15
N LYS A 80 2.04 25.14 4.10
CA LYS A 80 3.30 25.63 4.67
C LYS A 80 3.65 27.00 4.09
N LYS A 81 3.56 27.20 2.77
CA LYS A 81 3.84 28.50 2.13
C LYS A 81 3.00 29.63 2.73
N VAL A 82 1.73 29.36 3.04
CA VAL A 82 0.84 30.35 3.70
C VAL A 82 1.29 30.63 5.14
N ILE A 83 1.68 29.60 5.89
CA ILE A 83 2.19 29.74 7.26
C ILE A 83 3.51 30.52 7.26
N ASP A 84 4.44 30.16 6.38
CA ASP A 84 5.73 30.84 6.17
C ASP A 84 5.52 32.33 5.85
N GLN A 85 4.59 32.64 4.93
CA GLN A 85 4.30 34.02 4.57
C GLN A 85 3.74 34.82 5.75
N LYS A 86 2.79 34.24 6.51
CA LYS A 86 2.24 34.88 7.71
C LYS A 86 3.33 35.14 8.75
N MET A 87 4.23 34.18 8.94
CA MET A 87 5.36 34.31 9.86
C MET A 87 6.31 35.43 9.43
N ARG A 88 6.71 35.47 8.15
CA ARG A 88 7.54 36.55 7.61
C ARG A 88 6.89 37.93 7.77
N THR A 89 5.60 38.05 7.48
CA THR A 89 4.86 39.31 7.66
C THR A 89 4.79 39.72 9.13
N ALA A 90 4.66 38.77 10.07
CA ALA A 90 4.64 39.06 11.49
C ALA A 90 6.02 39.50 11.99
N LEU A 91 7.09 38.80 11.60
CA LEU A 91 8.47 39.16 11.93
C LEU A 91 8.87 40.53 11.39
N ALA A 92 8.46 40.87 10.16
CA ALA A 92 8.77 42.16 9.54
C ALA A 92 8.14 43.37 10.26
N ARG A 93 7.23 43.15 11.22
CA ARG A 93 6.60 44.20 12.04
C ARG A 93 7.27 44.38 13.40
N LEU A 94 8.19 43.50 13.77
CA LEU A 94 8.93 43.60 15.02
C LEU A 94 10.15 44.50 14.85
N ASN A 95 10.53 45.20 15.92
CA ASN A 95 11.79 45.92 15.97
C ASN A 95 12.92 44.97 16.40
N ASP A 96 14.18 45.31 16.09
CA ASP A 96 15.36 44.47 16.39
C ASP A 96 15.56 44.18 17.89
N ASN A 97 14.92 44.95 18.77
CA ASN A 97 15.01 44.79 20.22
C ASN A 97 13.92 43.86 20.82
N ASP A 98 12.98 43.35 20.01
CA ASP A 98 11.84 42.55 20.48
C ASP A 98 12.13 41.04 20.49
N ARG A 99 13.26 40.64 21.10
CA ARG A 99 13.75 39.26 21.09
C ARG A 99 12.77 38.23 21.68
N SER A 100 12.05 38.61 22.74
CA SER A 100 11.03 37.74 23.35
C SER A 100 9.83 37.48 22.42
N GLU A 101 9.40 38.49 21.66
CA GLU A 101 8.34 38.34 20.67
C GLU A 101 8.81 37.55 19.45
N HIS A 102 10.07 37.69 19.05
CA HIS A 102 10.67 36.86 18.01
C HIS A 102 10.62 35.37 18.39
N ASP A 103 11.04 35.01 19.61
CA ASP A 103 11.00 33.63 20.10
C ASP A 103 9.56 33.10 20.21
N ARG A 104 8.61 33.94 20.64
CA ARG A 104 7.19 33.59 20.70
C ARG A 104 6.63 33.25 19.31
N LEU A 105 6.88 34.10 18.32
CA LEU A 105 6.44 33.87 16.93
C LEU A 105 7.10 32.62 16.33
N TRP A 106 8.36 32.36 16.65
CA TRP A 106 9.08 31.16 16.20
C TRP A 106 8.47 29.89 16.79
N ASN A 107 8.18 29.87 18.09
CA ASN A 107 7.50 28.74 18.73
C ASN A 107 6.10 28.52 18.15
N GLU A 108 5.34 29.59 17.92
CA GLU A 108 4.01 29.50 17.30
C GLU A 108 4.09 28.95 15.87
N TYR A 109 5.09 29.36 15.09
CA TYR A 109 5.35 28.82 13.75
C TYR A 109 5.59 27.31 13.81
N HIS A 110 6.49 26.84 14.67
CA HIS A 110 6.81 25.42 14.82
C HIS A 110 5.59 24.60 15.23
N GLU A 111 4.80 25.10 16.18
CA GLU A 111 3.55 24.46 16.59
C GLU A 111 2.54 24.34 15.44
N ARG A 112 2.41 25.38 14.62
CA ARG A 112 1.53 25.36 13.44
C ARG A 112 2.01 24.36 12.38
N ILE A 113 3.32 24.26 12.16
CA ILE A 113 3.90 23.27 11.25
C ILE A 113 3.70 21.85 11.77
N ARG A 114 3.95 21.60 13.06
CA ARG A 114 3.74 20.30 13.71
C ARG A 114 2.29 19.85 13.57
N LYS A 115 1.34 20.71 13.96
CA LYS A 115 -0.11 20.43 13.83
C LYS A 115 -0.53 20.16 12.37
N LEU A 116 0.07 20.87 11.42
CA LEU A 116 -0.18 20.62 10.00
C LEU A 116 0.31 19.22 9.58
N GLN A 117 1.53 18.84 9.98
CA GLN A 117 2.10 17.52 9.68
C GLN A 117 1.29 16.39 10.32
N GLU A 118 0.93 16.52 11.59
CA GLU A 118 0.11 15.55 12.32
C GLU A 118 -1.25 15.36 11.66
N LYS A 119 -1.94 16.46 11.34
CA LYS A 119 -3.24 16.40 10.66
C LYS A 119 -3.15 15.71 9.30
N LEU A 120 -2.19 16.10 8.46
CA LEU A 120 -2.04 15.48 7.14
C LEU A 120 -1.66 14.02 7.22
N LEU A 121 -0.88 13.62 8.22
CA LEU A 121 -0.57 12.21 8.47
C LEU A 121 -1.80 11.40 8.86
N VAL A 122 -2.66 11.94 9.73
CA VAL A 122 -3.94 11.30 10.10
C VAL A 122 -4.84 11.17 8.87
N ASP A 123 -5.05 12.27 8.13
CA ASP A 123 -5.88 12.29 6.92
C ASP A 123 -5.36 11.27 5.88
N MET A 124 -4.03 11.20 5.69
CA MET A 124 -3.39 10.25 4.77
C MET A 124 -3.59 8.81 5.22
N LYS A 125 -3.44 8.50 6.51
CA LYS A 125 -3.65 7.15 7.04
C LYS A 125 -5.10 6.68 6.87
N GLU A 126 -6.07 7.55 7.14
CA GLU A 126 -7.49 7.23 6.99
C GLU A 126 -7.85 6.99 5.52
N THR A 127 -7.47 7.92 4.64
CA THR A 127 -7.77 7.83 3.20
C THR A 127 -7.06 6.65 2.56
N SER A 128 -5.78 6.45 2.89
CA SER A 128 -5.01 5.31 2.40
C SER A 128 -5.63 4.01 2.91
N ARG A 129 -6.01 3.89 4.18
CA ARG A 129 -6.68 2.67 4.68
C ARG A 129 -7.93 2.33 3.86
N THR A 130 -8.77 3.31 3.54
CA THR A 130 -9.99 3.08 2.74
C THR A 130 -9.68 2.72 1.28
N THR A 131 -8.73 3.41 0.64
CA THR A 131 -8.31 3.13 -0.74
C THR A 131 -7.65 1.76 -0.85
N LEU A 132 -6.73 1.45 0.07
CA LEU A 132 -5.98 0.19 0.10
C LEU A 132 -6.91 -1.00 0.40
N LEU A 133 -7.89 -0.87 1.29
CA LEU A 133 -8.86 -1.94 1.55
C LEU A 133 -9.71 -2.27 0.31
N LYS A 134 -10.04 -1.29 -0.54
CA LYS A 134 -10.76 -1.50 -1.80
C LYS A 134 -9.89 -2.11 -2.89
N SER A 135 -8.60 -1.82 -2.91
CA SER A 135 -7.66 -2.38 -3.89
C SER A 135 -7.17 -3.78 -3.52
N VAL A 136 -6.96 -4.05 -2.23
CA VAL A 136 -6.44 -5.35 -1.73
C VAL A 136 -7.53 -6.42 -1.67
N SER A 137 -8.81 -6.06 -1.55
CA SER A 137 -9.93 -7.02 -1.62
C SER A 137 -10.09 -7.71 -2.99
N VAL A 138 -9.29 -7.30 -3.98
CA VAL A 138 -9.19 -7.93 -5.31
C VAL A 138 -8.08 -8.99 -5.35
N ILE A 139 -7.20 -9.03 -4.35
CA ILE A 139 -6.12 -10.03 -4.25
C ILE A 139 -6.69 -11.23 -3.47
N PRO A 140 -6.92 -12.39 -4.13
CA PRO A 140 -7.45 -13.59 -3.48
C PRO A 140 -6.50 -14.19 -2.43
#